data_AF-A0A7M7NDM5-F1
#
_entry.id   AF-A0A7M7NDM5-F1
#
_cell.length_a   1.000
_cell.length_b   1.000
_cell.length_c   1.000
_cell.angle_alpha   90.00
_cell.angle_beta   90.00
_cell.angle_gamma   90.00
#
_symmetry.space_group_name_H-M   'P 1'
#
loop_
_entity.id
_entity.type
_entity.pdbx_description
1 polymer ?
#
loop_
_entity_poly.entity_id
_entity_poly.type
_entity_poly.pdbx_seq_one_letter_code
_entity_poly.pdbx_strand_id
1 'polypeptide(L)'
;MAHETGHSLGVSHDISYGCTEGLNIMSTSSARSNGAFEWSSCSSEHMKIFISSRDCMDDFPTTALAPILELPGQSVDDQCKMVLDNPLAYSCASFVSWKLFHSLPALQNQTLFKFYCMY
;
A
#
# COMPACT_ATOMS: atom_id res chain seq x y z
N MET A 1 4.24 3.60 5.16
CA MET A 1 5.23 4.55 4.61
C MET A 1 4.55 5.64 3.79
N ALA A 2 4.01 5.34 2.61
CA ALA A 2 3.43 6.36 1.73
C ALA A 2 2.33 7.22 2.38
N HIS A 3 1.44 6.66 3.21
CA HIS A 3 0.45 7.41 4.00
C HIS A 3 1.11 8.49 4.88
N GLU A 4 2.07 8.10 5.73
CA GLU A 4 2.81 9.02 6.61
C GLU A 4 3.68 10.02 5.84
N THR A 5 4.22 9.62 4.70
CA THR A 5 4.91 10.54 3.78
C THR A 5 3.94 11.58 3.24
N GLY A 6 2.68 11.22 2.97
CA GLY A 6 1.61 12.16 2.63
C GLY A 6 1.41 13.23 3.70
N HIS A 7 1.37 12.85 4.98
CA HIS A 7 1.32 13.81 6.09
C HIS A 7 2.53 14.73 6.15
N SER A 8 3.74 14.20 5.92
CA SER A 8 4.95 15.02 5.81
C SER A 8 4.90 16.01 4.64
N LEU A 9 4.14 15.69 3.59
CA LEU A 9 3.89 16.53 2.42
C LEU A 9 2.62 17.39 2.57
N GLY A 10 2.18 17.66 3.80
CA GLY A 10 1.07 18.59 4.09
C GLY A 10 -0.33 18.06 3.76
N VAL A 11 -0.48 16.76 3.50
CA VAL A 11 -1.77 16.14 3.19
C VAL A 11 -2.43 15.62 4.46
N SER A 12 -3.68 15.99 4.72
CA SER A 12 -4.53 15.43 5.78
C SER A 12 -5.33 14.22 5.27
N HIS A 13 -6.07 13.54 6.15
CA HIS A 13 -6.93 12.44 5.70
C HIS A 13 -7.96 12.91 4.67
N ASP A 14 -8.31 12.03 3.72
CA ASP A 14 -9.22 12.32 2.61
C ASP A 14 -10.57 12.90 3.06
N ILE A 15 -11.11 12.39 4.17
CA ILE A 15 -12.37 12.86 4.76
C ILE A 15 -12.33 14.34 5.19
N SER A 16 -11.14 14.86 5.52
CA SER A 16 -10.94 16.26 5.92
C SER A 16 -11.13 17.23 4.75
N TYR A 17 -11.01 16.73 3.52
CA TYR A 17 -11.14 17.49 2.28
C TYR A 17 -12.45 17.19 1.54
N GLY A 18 -13.34 16.39 2.14
CA GLY A 18 -14.60 15.96 1.52
C GLY A 18 -14.46 14.78 0.53
N CYS A 19 -13.28 14.16 0.44
CA CYS A 19 -13.12 12.90 -0.29
C CYS A 19 -13.66 11.71 0.53
N THR A 20 -14.05 10.64 -0.16
CA THR A 20 -14.63 9.44 0.46
C THR A 20 -13.59 8.66 1.27
N GLU A 21 -13.92 8.39 2.53
CA GLU A 21 -13.11 7.55 3.44
C GLU A 21 -13.06 6.09 2.96
N GLY A 22 -11.95 5.39 3.23
CA GLY A 22 -11.77 3.97 2.93
C GLY A 22 -11.37 3.66 1.48
N LEU A 23 -11.32 4.66 0.59
CA LEU A 23 -11.00 4.47 -0.82
C LEU A 23 -9.50 4.56 -1.13
N ASN A 24 -8.87 5.67 -0.75
CA ASN A 24 -7.52 6.02 -1.17
C ASN A 24 -6.50 5.97 -0.03
N ILE A 25 -5.24 6.16 -0.37
CA ILE A 25 -4.10 6.01 0.54
C ILE A 25 -4.16 6.87 1.80
N MET A 26 -4.84 8.03 1.75
CA MET A 26 -5.00 8.96 2.89
C MET A 26 -6.33 8.77 3.62
N SER A 27 -6.98 7.63 3.45
CA SER A 27 -8.06 7.18 4.32
C SER A 27 -7.58 7.12 5.78
N THR A 28 -8.40 7.58 6.72
CA THR A 28 -8.14 7.53 8.18
C THR A 28 -7.92 6.10 8.66
N SER A 29 -8.67 5.17 8.07
CA SER A 29 -8.55 3.73 8.27
C SER A 29 -7.82 3.07 7.10
N SER A 30 -7.27 1.87 7.29
CA SER A 30 -6.64 1.13 6.20
C SER A 30 -7.61 0.96 5.03
N ALA A 31 -7.30 1.60 3.90
CA ALA A 31 -8.14 1.53 2.71
C ALA A 31 -8.21 0.09 2.18
N ARG A 32 -9.41 -0.37 1.81
CA ARG A 32 -9.68 -1.72 1.30
C ARG A 32 -10.42 -1.68 -0.03
N SER A 33 -10.10 -0.67 -0.84
CA SER A 33 -10.65 -0.48 -2.18
C SER A 33 -9.57 -0.74 -3.24
N ASN A 34 -9.98 -0.82 -4.51
CA ASN A 34 -9.03 -0.90 -5.63
C ASN A 34 -8.10 0.33 -5.72
N GLY A 35 -8.53 1.48 -5.17
CA GLY A 35 -7.72 2.70 -5.07
C GLY A 35 -6.89 2.81 -3.80
N ALA A 36 -6.80 1.77 -2.96
CA ALA A 36 -6.11 1.84 -1.66
C ALA A 36 -4.62 2.22 -1.76
N PHE A 37 -4.02 1.99 -2.93
CA PHE A 37 -2.63 2.33 -3.24
C PHE A 37 -2.50 3.58 -4.13
N GLU A 38 -3.58 4.33 -4.32
CA GLU A 38 -3.63 5.55 -5.12
C GLU A 38 -3.98 6.76 -4.25
N TRP A 39 -3.48 7.93 -4.64
CA TRP A 39 -3.88 9.21 -4.06
C TRP A 39 -5.26 9.61 -4.58
N SER A 40 -6.13 10.12 -3.69
CA SER A 40 -7.39 10.73 -4.12
C SER A 40 -7.13 12.04 -4.88
N SER A 41 -8.15 12.55 -5.58
CA SER A 41 -8.08 13.89 -6.17
C SER A 41 -7.82 14.96 -5.12
N CYS A 42 -8.47 14.89 -3.95
CA CYS A 42 -8.28 15.84 -2.86
C CYS A 42 -6.85 15.82 -2.34
N SER A 43 -6.33 14.62 -2.04
CA SER A 43 -4.96 14.45 -1.55
C SER A 43 -3.94 14.96 -2.56
N SER A 44 -4.14 14.70 -3.86
CA SER A 44 -3.23 15.13 -4.91
C SER A 44 -3.17 16.66 -5.08
N GLU A 45 -4.29 17.35 -4.88
CA GLU A 45 -4.37 18.81 -4.97
C GLU A 45 -3.61 19.47 -3.82
N HIS A 46 -3.85 19.03 -2.59
CA HIS A 46 -3.16 19.54 -1.41
C HIS A 46 -1.66 19.23 -1.43
N MET A 47 -1.26 18.05 -1.91
CA MET A 47 0.15 17.71 -2.08
C MET A 47 0.85 18.65 -3.06
N LYS A 48 0.22 18.98 -4.20
CA LYS A 48 0.76 19.94 -5.18
C LYS A 48 0.96 21.32 -4.56
N ILE A 49 -0.02 21.81 -3.80
CA ILE A 49 0.08 23.09 -3.10
C ILE A 49 1.28 23.07 -2.15
N PHE A 50 1.42 22.03 -1.33
CA PHE A 50 2.53 21.93 -0.37
C PHE A 50 3.88 21.91 -1.09
N ILE A 51 4.08 21.02 -2.06
CA ILE A 51 5.34 20.90 -2.80
C ILE A 51 5.68 22.23 -3.49
N SER A 52 4.71 22.88 -4.13
CA SER A 52 4.94 24.18 -4.80
C SER A 52 5.31 25.33 -3.85
N SER A 53 5.09 25.16 -2.54
CA SER A 53 5.42 26.15 -1.51
C SER A 53 6.79 25.93 -0.86
N ARG A 54 7.52 24.89 -1.26
CA ARG A 54 8.83 24.51 -0.69
C ARG A 54 9.87 24.47 -1.79
N ASP A 55 11.08 24.94 -1.49
CA ASP A 55 12.25 24.92 -2.39
C ASP A 55 13.27 23.84 -1.99
N CYS A 56 13.16 23.28 -0.78
CA CYS A 56 14.10 22.30 -0.25
C CYS A 56 14.07 20.91 -0.92
N MET A 57 13.23 20.73 -1.94
CA MET A 57 13.15 19.50 -2.74
C MET A 57 13.62 19.71 -4.19
N ASP A 58 14.09 20.92 -4.54
CA ASP A 58 14.48 21.29 -5.90
C ASP A 58 15.92 20.90 -6.24
N ASP A 59 16.74 20.52 -5.25
CA ASP A 59 18.11 20.08 -5.46
C ASP A 59 18.20 18.57 -5.77
N PHE A 60 19.26 18.19 -6.48
CA PHE A 60 19.52 16.79 -6.80
C PHE A 60 20.31 16.11 -5.68
N PRO A 61 19.98 14.86 -5.33
CA PRO A 61 20.74 14.12 -4.33
C PRO A 61 22.17 13.88 -4.81
N THR A 62 23.15 14.08 -3.91
CA THR A 62 24.57 13.82 -4.18
C THR A 62 24.90 12.34 -4.32
N THR A 63 24.03 11.47 -3.84
CA THR A 63 24.12 10.01 -4.01
C THR A 63 22.72 9.45 -4.22
N ALA A 64 22.53 8.71 -5.31
CA ALA A 64 21.29 8.00 -5.59
C ALA A 64 21.53 6.49 -5.43
N LEU A 65 20.69 5.84 -4.63
CA LEU A 65 20.63 4.37 -4.61
C LEU A 65 19.90 3.89 -5.88
N ALA A 66 20.36 2.79 -6.46
CA ALA A 66 19.67 2.17 -7.57
C ALA A 66 18.28 1.69 -7.13
N PRO A 67 17.23 1.91 -7.92
CA PRO A 67 15.90 1.42 -7.59
C PRO A 67 15.87 -0.11 -7.64
N ILE A 68 15.15 -0.73 -6.69
CA ILE A 68 14.82 -2.15 -6.76
C ILE A 68 13.75 -2.31 -7.84
N LEU A 69 14.08 -3.00 -8.93
CA LEU A 69 13.15 -3.26 -10.04
C LEU A 69 12.35 -4.55 -9.85
N GLU A 70 12.77 -5.41 -8.92
CA GLU A 70 12.06 -6.64 -8.58
C GLU A 70 10.75 -6.31 -7.85
N LEU A 71 9.66 -6.94 -8.27
CA LEU A 71 8.38 -6.83 -7.58
C LEU A 71 8.45 -7.54 -6.23
N PRO A 72 7.81 -7.04 -5.16
CA PRO A 72 7.91 -7.61 -3.81
C PRO A 72 7.33 -9.04 -3.67
N GLY A 73 6.52 -9.49 -4.63
CA GLY A 73 5.82 -10.79 -4.60
C GLY A 73 6.64 -12.00 -5.10
N GLN A 74 7.95 -12.08 -4.82
CA GLN A 74 8.79 -13.18 -5.32
C GLN A 74 8.63 -14.49 -4.54
N SER A 75 8.38 -14.41 -3.23
CA SER A 75 8.31 -15.59 -2.34
C SER A 75 7.22 -15.40 -1.30
N VAL A 76 6.29 -16.35 -1.24
CA VAL A 76 5.19 -16.34 -0.25
C VAL A 76 5.71 -16.76 1.12
N ASP A 77 6.63 -17.72 1.17
CA ASP A 77 7.22 -18.17 2.44
C ASP A 77 8.03 -17.03 3.08
N ASP A 78 8.76 -16.24 2.31
CA ASP A 78 9.51 -15.10 2.87
C ASP A 78 8.57 -13.99 3.33
N GLN A 79 7.45 -13.77 2.64
CA GLN A 79 6.37 -12.90 3.15
C GLN A 79 5.81 -13.42 4.48
N CYS A 80 5.63 -14.74 4.64
CA CYS A 80 5.17 -15.33 5.89
C CYS A 80 6.18 -15.17 7.04
N LYS A 81 7.48 -15.38 6.76
CA LYS A 81 8.55 -15.15 7.74
C LYS A 81 8.57 -13.71 8.21
N MET A 82 8.38 -12.74 7.31
CA MET A 82 8.34 -11.31 7.64
C MET A 82 7.09 -10.94 8.46
N VAL A 83 5.91 -11.39 8.05
CA VAL A 83 4.64 -11.01 8.73
C VAL A 83 4.55 -11.61 10.14
N LEU A 84 5.06 -12.82 10.33
CA LEU A 84 5.03 -13.52 11.62
C LEU A 84 6.31 -13.32 12.46
N ASP A 85 7.32 -12.66 11.92
CA ASP A 85 8.67 -12.54 12.50
C ASP A 85 9.24 -13.90 12.97
N ASN A 86 9.11 -14.92 12.11
CA ASN A 86 9.49 -16.30 12.43
C ASN A 86 10.18 -16.97 11.24
N PRO A 87 11.46 -17.38 11.35
CA PRO A 87 12.22 -17.97 10.24
C PRO A 87 11.72 -19.36 9.82
N LEU A 88 10.95 -20.04 10.68
CA LEU A 88 10.31 -21.32 10.39
C LEU A 88 8.93 -21.16 9.76
N ALA A 89 8.40 -19.93 9.65
CA ALA A 89 7.10 -19.71 9.05
C ALA A 89 7.12 -20.01 7.54
N TYR A 90 6.02 -20.58 7.07
CA TYR A 90 5.83 -20.94 5.66
C TYR A 90 4.37 -20.80 5.25
N SER A 91 4.13 -20.80 3.95
CA SER A 91 2.81 -20.70 3.35
C SER A 91 2.07 -22.05 3.36
N CYS A 92 0.80 -22.04 3.74
CA CYS A 92 -0.03 -23.24 3.71
C CYS A 92 -0.41 -23.64 2.27
N ALA A 93 0.05 -24.81 1.81
CA ALA A 93 -0.18 -25.33 0.46
C ALA A 93 -1.67 -25.58 0.11
N SER A 94 -2.54 -25.79 1.12
CA SER A 94 -3.95 -26.15 0.91
C SER A 94 -4.80 -25.03 0.27
N PHE A 95 -4.26 -23.82 0.12
CA PHE A 95 -4.92 -22.70 -0.55
C PHE A 95 -4.21 -22.20 -1.80
N VAL A 96 -3.14 -22.88 -2.24
CA VAL A 96 -2.30 -22.40 -3.37
C VAL A 96 -2.83 -22.91 -4.73
N SER A 97 -3.90 -23.72 -4.74
CA SER A 97 -4.56 -24.15 -5.99
C SER A 97 -5.70 -23.18 -6.37
N TRP A 98 -5.37 -22.18 -7.21
CA TRP A 98 -6.07 -21.62 -8.39
C TRP A 98 -7.60 -21.82 -8.63
N LYS A 99 -8.43 -22.15 -7.65
CA LYS A 99 -9.89 -22.29 -7.80
C LYS A 99 -10.60 -21.46 -6.75
N LEU A 100 -10.84 -20.18 -7.06
CA LEU A 100 -12.06 -19.43 -6.71
C LEU A 100 -11.96 -17.95 -7.13
N PHE A 101 -11.51 -17.65 -8.35
CA PHE A 101 -11.76 -16.33 -8.95
C PHE A 101 -13.26 -16.11 -9.29
N HIS A 102 -14.12 -17.15 -9.20
CA HIS A 102 -15.46 -17.13 -9.80
C HIS A 102 -16.66 -17.57 -8.95
N SER A 103 -16.59 -17.69 -7.61
CA SER A 103 -17.82 -18.10 -6.88
C SER A 103 -18.09 -17.50 -5.49
N LEU A 104 -17.45 -16.38 -5.11
CA LEU A 104 -17.92 -15.57 -3.98
C LEU A 104 -17.85 -14.07 -4.31
N PRO A 105 -18.98 -13.40 -4.63
CA PRO A 105 -18.97 -11.97 -4.99
C PRO A 105 -18.55 -11.05 -3.84
N ALA A 106 -18.44 -11.55 -2.60
CA ALA A 106 -18.00 -10.79 -1.43
C ALA A 106 -16.47 -10.73 -1.23
N LEU A 107 -15.68 -11.50 -1.98
CA LEU A 107 -14.22 -11.61 -1.79
C LEU A 107 -13.37 -11.18 -3.00
N GLN A 108 -14.01 -10.76 -4.10
CA GLN A 108 -13.32 -10.31 -5.32
C GLN A 108 -12.63 -8.94 -5.18
N ASN A 109 -12.84 -8.23 -4.07
CA ASN A 109 -12.36 -6.85 -3.89
C ASN A 109 -11.20 -6.72 -2.89
N GLN A 110 -10.48 -7.81 -2.63
CA GLN A 110 -9.28 -7.76 -1.80
C GLN A 110 -8.10 -8.27 -2.60
N THR A 111 -7.33 -7.32 -3.16
CA THR A 111 -5.90 -7.50 -3.46
C THR A 111 -5.09 -7.62 -2.16
N LEU A 112 -5.60 -8.40 -1.20
CA LEU A 112 -4.86 -8.95 -0.10
C LEU A 112 -4.71 -10.41 -0.48
N PHE A 113 -3.52 -10.78 -0.93
CA PHE A 113 -3.13 -12.18 -0.92
C PHE A 113 -3.24 -12.65 0.54
N LYS A 114 -4.37 -13.24 0.92
CA LYS A 114 -4.52 -13.91 2.20
C LYS A 114 -3.75 -15.22 2.09
N PHE A 115 -2.46 -15.13 2.30
CA PHE A 115 -1.64 -16.30 2.57
C PHE A 115 -1.90 -16.70 4.02
N TYR A 116 -2.31 -17.96 4.22
CA TYR A 116 -2.31 -18.53 5.56
C TYR A 116 -0.88 -18.92 5.88
N CYS A 117 -0.21 -18.08 6.66
CA CYS A 117 1.11 -18.36 7.20
C CYS A 117 0.99 -19.29 8.41
N MET A 118 1.79 -20.35 8.43
CA MET A 118 1.85 -21.36 9.49
C MET A 118 3.25 -21.40 10.11
N TYR A 119 3.38 -21.96 11.31
CA TYR A 119 4.65 -22.23 11.99
C TYR A 119 4.52 -23.42 12.95
#